data_AF-A0A6A0AQW8-F1
#
_entry.id   AF-A0A6A0AQW8-F1
#
_cell.length_a   1.000
_cell.length_b   1.000
_cell.length_c   1.000
_cell.angle_alpha   90.00
_cell.angle_beta   90.00
_cell.angle_gamma   90.00
#
_symmetry.space_group_name_H-M   'P 1'
#
loop_
_entity.id
_entity.type
_entity.pdbx_description
1 polymer ?
#
loop_
_entity_poly.entity_id
_entity_poly.type
_entity_poly.pdbx_seq_one_letter_code
_entity_poly.pdbx_strand_id
1 'polypeptide(L)'
;MAWCPFARKMELQPESDGQPAIRPTQMIFHSIAAPWSVERLYEYWQSTSLESHFGLDYAGDLGQYIGTETRADANAGANRRADGTGAVSIETASNTSASDPWTDKQVEKLIALGSWLHQRHGIPLRVCRSAADPGYGYHRLYTDWSLSGTVCPGDTRVSQFRDVVFPGIVARATGQSPLLEDPDMPLMLNESNAVDVPLRSGVWTGLAFTDAVVHAGPRRHSTLVHLLFADSTHEEARIEGRFYLTDTAGRNPSAYLTVTGQGPGGHQFQCSADVPSGRHLRFEVRATTPDGSSVQLLHRVLSGPYWAV
;
A
#
# COMPACT_ATOMS: atom_id res chain seq x y z
N MET A 1 -27.41 -7.21 -18.76
CA MET A 1 -26.25 -6.32 -18.91
C MET A 1 -25.95 -5.65 -17.58
N ALA A 2 -24.79 -5.93 -16.97
CA ALA A 2 -24.41 -5.31 -15.70
C ALA A 2 -23.60 -4.01 -15.92
N TRP A 3 -24.02 -2.97 -15.21
CA TRP A 3 -23.34 -1.67 -15.15
C TRP A 3 -22.74 -1.49 -13.75
N CYS A 4 -21.49 -1.07 -13.70
CA CYS A 4 -20.77 -0.80 -12.47
C CYS A 4 -21.32 0.48 -11.82
N PRO A 5 -21.76 0.43 -10.55
CA PRO A 5 -22.49 1.54 -9.92
C PRO A 5 -21.64 2.79 -9.67
N PHE A 6 -20.31 2.65 -9.69
CA PHE A 6 -19.36 3.76 -9.50
C PHE A 6 -18.59 4.12 -10.78
N ALA A 7 -18.97 3.54 -11.92
CA ALA A 7 -18.48 3.98 -13.22
C ALA A 7 -19.48 4.95 -13.84
N ARG A 8 -18.98 5.97 -14.55
CA ARG A 8 -19.82 6.80 -15.39
C ARG A 8 -20.24 5.99 -16.61
N LYS A 9 -21.55 5.77 -16.76
CA LYS A 9 -22.12 5.11 -17.93
C LYS A 9 -21.94 6.00 -19.16
N MET A 10 -21.24 5.49 -20.17
CA MET A 10 -20.93 6.13 -21.44
C MET A 10 -21.14 5.11 -22.57
N GLU A 11 -22.37 4.65 -22.70
CA GLU A 11 -22.71 3.47 -23.50
C GLU A 11 -22.47 3.69 -25.01
N LEU A 12 -21.72 2.79 -25.63
CA LEU A 12 -21.51 2.76 -27.08
C LEU A 12 -22.70 2.09 -27.76
N GLN A 13 -23.36 2.81 -28.66
CA GLN A 13 -24.46 2.30 -29.47
C GLN A 13 -24.07 2.41 -30.95
N PRO A 14 -24.39 1.40 -31.78
CA PRO A 14 -25.22 0.22 -31.49
C PRO A 14 -24.50 -0.97 -30.84
N GLU A 15 -23.19 -0.89 -30.59
CA GLU A 15 -22.35 -2.03 -30.19
C GLU A 15 -22.81 -2.68 -28.89
N SER A 16 -23.20 -1.91 -27.87
CA SER A 16 -23.70 -2.42 -26.59
C SER A 16 -24.94 -3.32 -26.74
N ASP A 17 -25.79 -3.06 -27.74
CA ASP A 17 -27.00 -3.83 -28.02
C ASP A 17 -26.77 -4.95 -29.05
N GLY A 18 -25.86 -4.72 -30.00
CA GLY A 18 -25.65 -5.62 -31.15
C GLY A 18 -24.62 -6.72 -30.93
N GLN A 19 -23.71 -6.55 -29.98
CA GLN A 19 -22.64 -7.52 -29.74
C GLN A 19 -23.16 -8.78 -29.03
N PRO A 20 -22.57 -9.97 -29.29
CA PRO A 20 -22.99 -11.20 -28.62
C PRO A 20 -22.79 -11.15 -27.11
N ALA A 21 -23.72 -11.76 -26.36
CA ALA A 21 -23.58 -11.91 -24.92
C ALA A 21 -22.41 -12.83 -24.53
N ILE A 22 -21.85 -12.55 -23.34
CA ILE A 22 -20.81 -13.34 -22.68
C ILE A 22 -21.20 -13.64 -21.23
N ARG A 23 -20.77 -14.80 -20.71
CA ARG A 23 -20.66 -15.05 -19.27
C ARG A 23 -19.25 -14.62 -18.81
N PRO A 24 -19.11 -13.56 -18.00
CA PRO A 24 -17.80 -13.08 -17.60
C PRO A 24 -17.05 -14.10 -16.76
N THR A 25 -15.83 -14.45 -17.17
CA THR A 25 -14.96 -15.37 -16.43
C THR A 25 -13.62 -14.75 -16.06
N GLN A 26 -13.25 -13.64 -16.70
CA GLN A 26 -11.94 -13.01 -16.51
C GLN A 26 -12.04 -11.49 -16.52
N MET A 27 -11.03 -10.85 -15.91
CA MET A 27 -10.76 -9.43 -16.01
C MET A 27 -9.35 -9.21 -16.56
N ILE A 28 -9.23 -8.48 -17.67
CA ILE A 28 -7.95 -8.23 -18.36
C ILE A 28 -7.63 -6.73 -18.33
N PHE A 29 -6.47 -6.40 -17.77
CA PHE A 29 -5.98 -5.03 -17.61
C PHE A 29 -5.11 -4.61 -18.81
N HIS A 30 -5.41 -3.43 -19.35
CA HIS A 30 -4.71 -2.82 -20.48
C HIS A 30 -4.20 -1.42 -20.15
N SER A 31 -3.34 -0.94 -21.02
CA SER A 31 -2.91 0.45 -21.10
C SER A 31 -3.12 0.94 -22.52
N ILE A 32 -3.73 2.12 -22.66
CA ILE A 32 -4.00 2.74 -23.96
C ILE A 32 -2.74 3.42 -24.56
N ALA A 33 -1.62 3.44 -23.83
CA ALA A 33 -0.40 4.13 -24.23
C ALA A 33 -0.65 5.61 -24.60
N ALA A 34 -1.57 6.26 -23.87
CA ALA A 34 -1.90 7.67 -24.04
C ALA A 34 -2.53 8.27 -22.77
N PRO A 35 -2.31 9.57 -22.51
CA PRO A 35 -2.83 10.25 -21.32
C PRO A 35 -4.28 10.70 -21.54
N TRP A 36 -5.15 9.79 -21.99
CA TRP A 36 -6.51 10.11 -22.38
C TRP A 36 -7.47 10.13 -21.20
N SER A 37 -8.41 11.06 -21.23
CA SER A 37 -9.57 11.02 -20.34
C SER A 37 -10.55 9.93 -20.77
N VAL A 38 -11.53 9.65 -19.91
CA VAL A 38 -12.61 8.70 -20.23
C VAL A 38 -13.53 9.18 -21.36
N GLU A 39 -13.67 10.49 -21.58
CA GLU A 39 -14.33 11.08 -22.76
C GLU A 39 -13.53 10.83 -24.03
N ARG A 40 -12.21 11.05 -23.98
CA ARG A 40 -11.37 10.85 -25.16
C ARG A 40 -11.32 9.38 -25.57
N LEU A 41 -11.30 8.47 -24.60
CA LEU A 41 -11.45 7.03 -24.85
C LEU A 41 -12.80 6.71 -25.51
N TYR A 42 -13.90 7.27 -24.99
CA TYR A 42 -15.23 7.10 -25.58
C TYR A 42 -15.30 7.58 -27.04
N GLU A 43 -14.81 8.78 -27.32
CA GLU A 43 -14.72 9.31 -28.69
C GLU A 43 -13.90 8.41 -29.61
N TYR A 44 -12.79 7.85 -29.10
CA TYR A 44 -11.97 6.93 -29.85
C TYR A 44 -12.75 5.66 -30.21
N TRP A 45 -13.45 5.05 -29.25
CA TRP A 45 -14.27 3.86 -29.47
C TRP A 45 -15.39 4.09 -30.49
N GLN A 46 -15.99 5.28 -30.53
CA GLN A 46 -16.99 5.63 -31.56
C GLN A 46 -16.41 5.68 -32.99
N SER A 47 -15.09 5.70 -33.13
CA SER A 47 -14.40 5.83 -34.42
C SER A 47 -13.67 4.57 -34.87
N THR A 48 -13.72 3.49 -34.09
CA THR A 48 -13.04 2.21 -34.35
C THR A 48 -14.01 1.04 -34.21
N SER A 49 -13.63 -0.12 -34.73
CA SER A 49 -14.34 -1.39 -34.52
C SER A 49 -13.82 -2.16 -33.29
N LEU A 50 -13.08 -1.48 -32.41
CA LEU A 50 -12.53 -2.05 -31.19
C LEU A 50 -13.09 -1.28 -30.02
N GLU A 51 -13.36 -1.97 -28.93
CA GLU A 51 -13.86 -1.34 -27.73
C GLU A 51 -13.47 -2.12 -26.48
N SER A 52 -13.36 -1.40 -25.37
CA SER A 52 -13.15 -1.98 -24.05
C SER A 52 -14.41 -1.79 -23.20
N HIS A 53 -14.59 -2.64 -22.19
CA HIS A 53 -15.74 -2.47 -21.29
C HIS A 53 -15.59 -1.21 -20.44
N PHE A 54 -14.37 -0.93 -20.00
CA PHE A 54 -14.06 0.21 -19.13
C PHE A 54 -12.90 1.05 -19.65
N GLY A 55 -12.90 2.33 -19.27
CA GLY A 55 -11.81 3.27 -19.43
C GLY A 55 -11.48 3.93 -18.08
N LEU A 56 -10.21 4.13 -17.78
CA LEU A 56 -9.77 4.76 -16.53
C LEU A 56 -8.67 5.77 -16.78
N ASP A 57 -8.92 7.03 -16.44
CA ASP A 57 -7.95 8.09 -16.65
C ASP A 57 -6.96 8.27 -15.48
N TYR A 58 -6.05 9.23 -15.61
CA TYR A 58 -5.07 9.55 -14.56
C TYR A 58 -5.67 10.14 -13.28
N ALA A 59 -6.82 10.82 -13.40
CA ALA A 59 -7.52 11.43 -12.28
C ALA A 59 -8.32 10.41 -11.46
N GLY A 60 -8.45 9.18 -11.96
CA GLY A 60 -9.21 8.10 -11.33
C GLY A 60 -10.67 8.08 -11.75
N ASP A 61 -11.05 8.80 -12.81
CA ASP A 61 -12.40 8.73 -13.36
C ASP A 61 -12.55 7.44 -14.18
N LEU A 62 -13.63 6.71 -13.91
CA LEU A 62 -13.93 5.42 -14.52
C LEU A 62 -15.13 5.56 -15.44
N GLY A 63 -14.95 5.35 -16.74
CA GLY A 63 -16.01 5.22 -17.72
C GLY A 63 -16.34 3.74 -17.95
N GLN A 64 -17.62 3.42 -18.17
CA GLN A 64 -18.03 2.12 -18.70
C GLN A 64 -18.72 2.34 -20.05
N TYR A 65 -18.26 1.62 -21.07
CA TYR A 65 -18.69 1.79 -22.45
C TYR A 65 -19.59 0.65 -22.94
N ILE A 66 -19.33 -0.57 -22.45
CA ILE A 66 -20.09 -1.78 -22.78
C ILE A 66 -20.48 -2.48 -21.47
N GLY A 67 -21.70 -3.02 -21.41
CA GLY A 67 -22.15 -3.83 -20.28
C GLY A 67 -21.28 -5.08 -20.11
N THR A 68 -20.94 -5.48 -18.89
CA THR A 68 -19.97 -6.58 -18.67
C THR A 68 -20.42 -7.95 -19.16
N GLU A 69 -21.71 -8.13 -19.48
CA GLU A 69 -22.29 -9.37 -20.02
C GLU A 69 -22.40 -9.35 -21.55
N THR A 70 -21.85 -8.32 -22.20
CA THR A 70 -21.81 -8.11 -23.65
C THR A 70 -20.35 -8.16 -24.10
N ARG A 71 -20.05 -8.82 -25.22
CA ARG A 71 -18.70 -8.88 -25.78
C ARG A 71 -18.18 -7.46 -26.09
N ALA A 72 -16.93 -7.19 -25.71
CA ALA A 72 -16.15 -6.06 -26.20
C ALA A 72 -14.91 -6.57 -26.95
N ASP A 73 -14.48 -5.85 -27.98
CA ASP A 73 -13.41 -6.28 -28.88
C ASP A 73 -11.98 -5.84 -28.48
N ALA A 74 -11.54 -6.15 -27.24
CA ALA A 74 -10.23 -5.72 -26.69
C ALA A 74 -9.19 -6.83 -26.39
N ASN A 75 -9.59 -8.11 -26.36
CA ASN A 75 -8.81 -9.25 -25.85
C ASN A 75 -8.67 -10.41 -26.85
N ALA A 76 -8.86 -10.17 -28.15
CA ALA A 76 -8.81 -11.19 -29.21
C ALA A 76 -9.55 -12.50 -28.84
N GLY A 77 -8.84 -13.62 -28.65
CA GLY A 77 -9.41 -14.93 -28.35
C GLY A 77 -10.18 -15.02 -27.02
N ALA A 78 -10.02 -14.04 -26.13
CA ALA A 78 -10.75 -13.95 -24.88
C ALA A 78 -11.99 -13.03 -24.93
N ASN A 79 -12.26 -12.33 -26.05
CA ASN A 79 -13.47 -11.50 -26.21
C ASN A 79 -14.73 -12.33 -25.97
N ARG A 80 -14.82 -13.45 -26.67
CA ARG A 80 -15.89 -14.44 -26.53
C ARG A 80 -15.44 -15.80 -27.04
N ARG A 81 -15.63 -16.83 -26.23
CA ARG A 81 -15.32 -18.23 -26.56
C ARG A 81 -16.55 -18.97 -27.08
N ALA A 82 -16.31 -20.14 -27.66
CA ALA A 82 -17.35 -21.01 -28.19
C ALA A 82 -18.37 -21.46 -27.14
N ASP A 83 -17.96 -21.58 -25.87
CA ASP A 83 -18.82 -21.92 -24.73
C ASP A 83 -19.63 -20.73 -24.18
N GLY A 84 -19.54 -19.56 -24.83
CA GLY A 84 -20.22 -18.33 -24.43
C GLY A 84 -19.55 -17.58 -23.28
N THR A 85 -18.39 -18.01 -22.78
CA THR A 85 -17.61 -17.23 -21.80
C THR A 85 -16.84 -16.11 -22.48
N GLY A 86 -16.46 -15.08 -21.72
CA GLY A 86 -15.65 -13.97 -22.21
C GLY A 86 -14.95 -13.22 -21.07
N ALA A 87 -13.97 -12.40 -21.45
CA ALA A 87 -13.23 -11.54 -20.54
C ALA A 87 -13.77 -10.11 -20.57
N VAL A 88 -13.87 -9.52 -19.39
CA VAL A 88 -14.07 -8.07 -19.22
C VAL A 88 -12.71 -7.38 -19.38
N SER A 89 -12.70 -6.21 -20.01
CA SER A 89 -11.50 -5.41 -20.29
C SER A 89 -11.58 -4.03 -19.65
N ILE A 90 -10.42 -3.50 -19.24
CA ILE A 90 -10.25 -2.09 -18.90
C ILE A 90 -9.04 -1.50 -19.61
N GLU A 91 -9.24 -0.35 -20.25
CA GLU A 91 -8.18 0.48 -20.80
C GLU A 91 -7.80 1.57 -19.81
N THR A 92 -6.53 1.66 -19.45
CA THR A 92 -6.04 2.64 -18.47
C THR A 92 -5.14 3.68 -19.15
N ALA A 93 -5.32 4.95 -18.82
CA ALA A 93 -4.46 6.03 -19.29
C ALA A 93 -3.03 5.85 -18.77
N SER A 94 -2.06 6.21 -19.61
CA SER A 94 -0.63 6.11 -19.33
C SER A 94 0.16 7.17 -20.10
N ASN A 95 1.48 7.20 -19.91
CA ASN A 95 2.34 7.94 -20.83
C ASN A 95 2.34 7.24 -22.20
N THR A 96 2.89 7.89 -23.22
CA THR A 96 2.85 7.37 -24.59
C THR A 96 3.67 6.08 -24.80
N SER A 97 4.48 5.69 -23.82
CA SER A 97 5.25 4.45 -23.81
C SER A 97 4.70 3.38 -22.85
N ALA A 98 3.59 3.65 -22.15
CA ALA A 98 3.04 2.82 -21.08
C ALA A 98 4.08 2.36 -20.03
N SER A 99 5.06 3.21 -19.73
CA SER A 99 6.19 2.86 -18.84
C SER A 99 6.00 3.36 -17.41
N ASP A 100 5.09 4.30 -17.19
CA ASP A 100 4.73 4.83 -15.88
C ASP A 100 3.86 3.85 -15.09
N PRO A 101 3.96 3.84 -13.74
CA PRO A 101 3.04 3.08 -12.90
C PRO A 101 1.61 3.63 -13.02
N TRP A 102 0.62 2.86 -12.60
CA TRP A 102 -0.68 3.42 -12.27
C TRP A 102 -0.54 4.38 -11.08
N THR A 103 -1.25 5.50 -11.12
CA THR A 103 -1.35 6.42 -9.97
C THR A 103 -2.14 5.78 -8.84
N ASP A 104 -2.00 6.29 -7.61
CA ASP A 104 -2.76 5.80 -6.45
C ASP A 104 -4.28 5.81 -6.69
N LYS A 105 -4.76 6.83 -7.41
CA LYS A 105 -6.18 6.95 -7.78
C LYS A 105 -6.61 5.86 -8.76
N GLN A 106 -5.74 5.56 -9.74
CA GLN A 106 -5.99 4.45 -10.66
C GLN A 106 -5.99 3.12 -9.91
N VAL A 107 -4.99 2.88 -9.06
CA VAL A 107 -4.88 1.65 -8.24
C VAL A 107 -6.13 1.42 -7.41
N GLU A 108 -6.60 2.42 -6.65
CA GLU A 108 -7.83 2.28 -5.84
C GLU A 108 -9.05 1.95 -6.71
N LYS A 109 -9.16 2.60 -7.88
CA LYS A 109 -10.28 2.35 -8.79
C LYS A 109 -10.24 0.96 -9.42
N LEU A 110 -9.05 0.48 -9.79
CA LEU A 110 -8.81 -0.86 -10.30
C LEU A 110 -9.15 -1.93 -9.24
N ILE A 111 -8.79 -1.69 -7.97
CA ILE A 111 -9.13 -2.56 -6.84
C ILE A 111 -10.65 -2.62 -6.64
N ALA A 112 -11.31 -1.46 -6.60
CA ALA A 112 -12.76 -1.38 -6.46
C ALA A 112 -13.48 -2.11 -7.61
N LEU A 113 -13.05 -1.90 -8.86
CA LEU A 113 -13.60 -2.56 -10.03
C LEU A 113 -13.40 -4.08 -9.98
N GLY A 114 -12.19 -4.54 -9.72
CA GLY A 114 -11.89 -5.96 -9.65
C GLY A 114 -12.70 -6.69 -8.58
N SER A 115 -12.87 -6.06 -7.40
CA SER A 115 -13.69 -6.59 -6.32
C SER A 115 -15.18 -6.65 -6.70
N TRP A 116 -15.70 -5.60 -7.34
CA TRP A 116 -17.09 -5.59 -7.80
C TRP A 116 -17.34 -6.68 -8.85
N LEU A 117 -16.41 -6.91 -9.78
CA LEU A 117 -16.52 -7.98 -10.77
C LEU A 117 -16.55 -9.38 -10.13
N HIS A 118 -15.77 -9.61 -9.07
CA HIS A 118 -15.89 -10.83 -8.27
C HIS A 118 -17.28 -10.99 -7.68
N GLN A 119 -17.78 -9.96 -6.98
CA GLN A 119 -19.08 -10.00 -6.32
C GLN A 119 -20.24 -10.16 -7.30
N ARG A 120 -20.16 -9.51 -8.47
CA ARG A 120 -21.24 -9.48 -9.47
C ARG A 120 -21.28 -10.72 -10.36
N HIS A 121 -20.13 -11.29 -10.70
CA HIS A 121 -20.01 -12.36 -11.71
C HIS A 121 -19.36 -13.65 -11.19
N GLY A 122 -18.82 -13.66 -9.97
CA GLY A 122 -18.14 -14.82 -9.41
C GLY A 122 -16.78 -15.12 -10.07
N ILE A 123 -16.13 -14.13 -10.69
CA ILE A 123 -14.77 -14.30 -11.24
C ILE A 123 -13.85 -14.70 -10.09
N PRO A 124 -13.14 -15.83 -10.16
CA PRO A 124 -12.37 -16.32 -9.01
C PRO A 124 -11.19 -15.40 -8.70
N LEU A 125 -10.93 -15.19 -7.42
CA LEU A 125 -9.85 -14.35 -6.87
C LEU A 125 -8.48 -15.03 -7.02
N ARG A 126 -8.03 -15.20 -8.26
CA ARG A 126 -6.74 -15.77 -8.64
C ARG A 126 -6.27 -15.21 -9.97
N VAL A 127 -4.96 -15.22 -10.19
CA VAL A 127 -4.40 -14.95 -11.51
C VAL A 127 -4.79 -16.11 -12.45
N CYS A 128 -5.14 -15.78 -13.70
CA CYS A 128 -5.40 -16.79 -14.73
C CYS A 128 -4.20 -17.75 -14.86
N ARG A 129 -4.43 -19.06 -14.92
CA ARG A 129 -3.35 -20.07 -15.10
C ARG A 129 -3.15 -20.48 -16.55
N SER A 130 -4.12 -20.15 -17.41
CA SER A 130 -4.04 -20.26 -18.87
C SER A 130 -4.92 -19.18 -19.51
N ALA A 131 -4.82 -19.01 -20.84
CA ALA A 131 -5.61 -18.03 -21.58
C ALA A 131 -7.13 -18.17 -21.42
N ALA A 132 -7.63 -19.39 -21.17
CA ALA A 132 -9.05 -19.69 -20.98
C ALA A 132 -9.46 -19.89 -19.51
N ASP A 133 -8.50 -20.00 -18.60
CA ASP A 133 -8.77 -20.27 -17.20
C ASP A 133 -9.29 -19.00 -16.48
N PRO A 134 -10.41 -19.07 -15.74
CA PRO A 134 -11.01 -17.92 -15.08
C PRO A 134 -10.07 -17.24 -14.07
N GLY A 135 -10.17 -15.91 -13.94
CA GLY A 135 -9.36 -15.13 -13.02
C GLY A 135 -9.01 -13.72 -13.53
N TYR A 136 -7.92 -13.16 -13.00
CA TYR A 136 -7.44 -11.82 -13.34
C TYR A 136 -6.12 -11.93 -14.11
N GLY A 137 -5.89 -11.04 -15.06
CA GLY A 137 -4.64 -11.01 -15.81
C GLY A 137 -4.43 -9.69 -16.53
N TYR A 138 -3.29 -9.51 -17.17
CA TYR A 138 -2.97 -8.34 -17.98
C TYR A 138 -2.77 -8.74 -19.44
N HIS A 139 -2.93 -7.82 -20.38
CA HIS A 139 -3.04 -8.14 -21.81
C HIS A 139 -1.94 -9.08 -22.33
N ARG A 140 -0.67 -8.82 -22.01
CA ARG A 140 0.45 -9.68 -22.45
C ARG A 140 0.65 -10.99 -21.67
N LEU A 141 -0.20 -11.32 -20.69
CA LEU A 141 -0.02 -12.51 -19.86
C LEU A 141 -0.10 -13.80 -20.69
N TYR A 142 -0.97 -13.84 -21.70
CA TYR A 142 -1.05 -14.92 -22.66
C TYR A 142 -1.12 -14.38 -24.08
N THR A 143 -0.37 -15.02 -24.99
CA THR A 143 -0.32 -14.63 -26.41
C THR A 143 -1.68 -14.72 -27.10
N ASP A 144 -2.58 -15.59 -26.64
CA ASP A 144 -3.93 -15.77 -27.21
C ASP A 144 -4.84 -14.54 -27.03
N TRP A 145 -4.45 -13.61 -26.15
CA TRP A 145 -5.21 -12.39 -25.89
C TRP A 145 -4.85 -11.25 -26.85
N SER A 146 -3.87 -11.45 -27.75
CA SER A 146 -3.56 -10.53 -28.83
C SER A 146 -3.29 -11.26 -30.14
N LEU A 147 -3.50 -10.60 -31.28
CA LEU A 147 -3.35 -11.24 -32.59
C LEU A 147 -1.88 -11.48 -33.00
N SER A 148 -0.93 -10.76 -32.40
CA SER A 148 0.49 -10.77 -32.80
C SER A 148 1.46 -10.61 -31.62
N GLY A 149 1.04 -10.88 -30.39
CA GLY A 149 1.77 -10.50 -29.17
C GLY A 149 1.58 -9.03 -28.81
N THR A 150 1.91 -8.65 -27.58
CA THR A 150 1.79 -7.26 -27.10
C THR A 150 2.69 -7.03 -25.89
N VAL A 151 3.14 -5.79 -25.70
CA VAL A 151 3.87 -5.36 -24.48
C VAL A 151 2.94 -4.73 -23.44
N CYS A 152 1.67 -4.51 -23.79
CA CYS A 152 0.66 -3.93 -22.92
C CYS A 152 0.45 -4.77 -21.64
N PRO A 153 0.33 -4.16 -20.44
CA PRO A 153 0.28 -2.73 -20.14
C PRO A 153 1.63 -2.09 -19.78
N GLY A 154 2.77 -2.74 -20.06
CA GLY A 154 4.11 -2.31 -19.66
C GLY A 154 4.61 -2.94 -18.35
N ASP A 155 5.93 -3.02 -18.19
CA ASP A 155 6.59 -3.76 -17.09
C ASP A 155 6.25 -3.22 -15.69
N THR A 156 6.23 -1.90 -15.55
CA THR A 156 5.94 -1.22 -14.27
C THR A 156 4.53 -1.56 -13.78
N ARG A 157 3.54 -1.53 -14.67
CA ARG A 157 2.14 -1.85 -14.36
C ARG A 157 1.94 -3.34 -14.13
N VAL A 158 2.66 -4.20 -14.85
CA VAL A 158 2.65 -5.65 -14.57
C VAL A 158 3.18 -5.94 -13.16
N SER A 159 4.25 -5.26 -12.76
CA SER A 159 4.79 -5.39 -11.39
C SER A 159 3.77 -4.90 -10.36
N GLN A 160 3.17 -3.74 -10.58
CA GLN A 160 2.14 -3.18 -9.69
C GLN A 160 0.86 -4.03 -9.67
N PHE A 161 0.50 -4.69 -10.77
CA PHE A 161 -0.61 -5.65 -10.80
C PHE A 161 -0.36 -6.80 -9.82
N ARG A 162 0.85 -7.39 -9.89
CA ARG A 162 1.23 -8.52 -9.04
C ARG A 162 1.35 -8.13 -7.58
N ASP A 163 1.97 -6.98 -7.31
CA ASP A 163 2.42 -6.62 -5.97
C ASP A 163 1.39 -5.77 -5.21
N VAL A 164 0.46 -5.09 -5.90
CA VAL A 164 -0.48 -4.13 -5.28
C VAL A 164 -1.92 -4.38 -5.70
N VAL A 165 -2.23 -4.30 -7.00
CA VAL A 165 -3.63 -4.26 -7.48
C VAL A 165 -4.33 -5.59 -7.24
N PHE A 166 -3.75 -6.71 -7.67
CA PHE A 166 -4.39 -8.01 -7.51
C PHE A 166 -4.52 -8.42 -6.02
N PRO A 167 -3.48 -8.30 -5.17
CA PRO A 167 -3.63 -8.46 -3.72
C PRO A 167 -4.73 -7.57 -3.13
N GLY A 168 -4.82 -6.32 -3.58
CA GLY A 168 -5.85 -5.38 -3.12
C GLY A 168 -7.28 -5.78 -3.54
N ILE A 169 -7.45 -6.35 -4.73
CA ILE A 169 -8.73 -6.91 -5.19
C ILE A 169 -9.15 -8.08 -4.30
N VAL A 170 -8.25 -9.05 -4.09
CA VAL A 170 -8.52 -10.27 -3.29
C VAL A 170 -9.01 -9.88 -1.91
N ALA A 171 -8.29 -8.96 -1.29
CA ALA A 171 -8.65 -8.37 -0.04
C ALA A 171 -10.04 -7.74 -0.05
N ARG A 172 -10.23 -6.69 -0.84
CA ARG A 172 -11.48 -5.94 -0.84
C ARG A 172 -12.69 -6.84 -1.08
N ALA A 173 -12.53 -7.85 -1.93
CA ALA A 173 -13.57 -8.81 -2.25
C ALA A 173 -13.90 -9.78 -1.10
N THR A 174 -12.91 -10.17 -0.29
CA THR A 174 -13.07 -11.10 0.84
C THR A 174 -13.39 -10.39 2.16
N GLY A 175 -13.45 -9.05 2.15
CA GLY A 175 -13.55 -8.27 3.39
C GLY A 175 -12.28 -8.35 4.24
N GLN A 176 -11.21 -8.92 3.69
CA GLN A 176 -9.87 -8.83 4.23
C GLN A 176 -9.32 -7.51 3.70
N SER A 177 -8.68 -6.66 4.50
CA SER A 177 -7.89 -5.58 3.89
C SER A 177 -6.79 -6.21 3.02
N PRO A 178 -6.21 -5.50 2.03
CA PRO A 178 -4.99 -5.97 1.35
C PRO A 178 -4.06 -6.48 2.43
N LEU A 179 -3.30 -7.56 2.19
CA LEU A 179 -2.24 -8.00 3.10
C LEU A 179 -1.14 -6.91 3.19
N LEU A 180 -1.50 -5.73 3.69
CA LEU A 180 -0.76 -4.98 4.66
C LEU A 180 -1.03 -5.72 5.96
N GLU A 181 -0.05 -6.52 6.37
CA GLU A 181 0.13 -7.09 7.72
C GLU A 181 -1.17 -7.53 8.43
N ASP A 182 -1.36 -8.84 8.52
CA ASP A 182 -2.31 -9.54 9.41
C ASP A 182 -2.59 -8.72 10.70
N PRO A 183 -3.84 -8.52 11.16
CA PRO A 183 -4.13 -7.80 12.40
C PRO A 183 -3.43 -8.37 13.66
N ASP A 184 -2.94 -9.62 13.60
CA ASP A 184 -2.06 -10.22 14.61
C ASP A 184 -0.54 -10.09 14.29
N MET A 185 -0.17 -9.69 13.08
CA MET A 185 1.20 -9.33 12.71
C MET A 185 1.53 -7.90 13.16
N PRO A 186 2.62 -7.73 13.90
CA PRO A 186 3.04 -6.40 14.30
C PRO A 186 3.55 -5.58 13.11
N LEU A 187 3.17 -4.32 13.08
CA LEU A 187 3.90 -3.28 12.36
C LEU A 187 5.28 -3.13 12.98
N MET A 188 6.31 -2.95 12.15
CA MET A 188 7.68 -2.76 12.62
C MET A 188 8.03 -1.28 12.71
N LEU A 189 8.36 -0.81 13.91
CA LEU A 189 9.00 0.48 14.11
C LEU A 189 10.50 0.33 13.82
N ASN A 190 11.07 1.26 13.07
CA ASN A 190 12.50 1.34 12.78
C ASN A 190 12.88 2.78 12.43
N GLU A 191 13.28 3.54 13.44
CA GLU A 191 13.68 4.94 13.33
C GLU A 191 15.10 5.12 13.83
N SER A 192 15.85 6.02 13.22
CA SER A 192 17.21 6.37 13.66
C SER A 192 17.44 7.86 13.56
N ASN A 193 18.22 8.39 14.49
CA ASN A 193 18.68 9.76 14.45
C ASN A 193 20.17 9.82 14.81
N ALA A 194 20.95 10.31 13.86
CA ALA A 194 22.41 10.43 13.95
C ALA A 194 22.87 11.84 14.34
N VAL A 195 21.95 12.73 14.73
CA VAL A 195 22.31 14.04 15.25
C VAL A 195 22.82 13.87 16.67
N ASP A 196 24.09 14.21 16.84
CA ASP A 196 24.79 14.29 18.11
C ASP A 196 24.05 15.17 19.13
N VAL A 197 23.84 14.65 20.35
CA VAL A 197 23.18 15.36 21.46
C VAL A 197 24.10 15.45 22.67
N PRO A 198 24.48 16.66 23.14
CA PRO A 198 25.20 16.81 24.40
C PRO A 198 24.23 16.64 25.58
N LEU A 199 24.54 15.69 26.46
CA LEU A 199 23.78 15.39 27.66
C LEU A 199 24.50 15.94 28.89
N ARG A 200 23.83 16.83 29.63
CA ARG A 200 24.36 17.33 30.90
C ARG A 200 24.29 16.24 31.96
N SER A 201 25.38 16.08 32.72
CA SER A 201 25.48 15.09 33.78
C SER A 201 24.33 15.22 34.79
N GLY A 202 23.67 14.12 35.10
CA GLY A 202 22.57 14.04 36.07
C GLY A 202 21.21 14.56 35.58
N VAL A 203 21.09 15.06 34.35
CA VAL A 203 19.85 15.66 33.81
C VAL A 203 19.11 14.69 32.89
N TRP A 204 17.81 14.52 33.13
CA TRP A 204 16.92 13.79 32.21
C TRP A 204 16.65 14.61 30.95
N THR A 205 16.89 14.00 29.80
CA THR A 205 16.70 14.60 28.49
C THR A 205 15.76 13.74 27.65
N GLY A 206 14.62 14.31 27.26
CA GLY A 206 13.71 13.70 26.30
C GLY A 206 14.37 13.57 24.94
N LEU A 207 14.28 12.39 24.33
CA LEU A 207 14.87 12.12 23.03
C LEU A 207 13.80 12.14 21.94
N ALA A 208 14.16 12.73 20.80
CA ALA A 208 13.41 12.63 19.56
C ALA A 208 14.16 11.74 18.56
N PHE A 209 13.48 10.77 17.96
CA PHE A 209 14.06 9.91 16.93
C PHE A 209 13.78 10.55 15.58
N THR A 210 12.76 10.12 14.85
CA THR A 210 12.12 11.01 13.87
C THR A 210 11.34 12.11 14.61
N ASP A 211 10.55 11.70 15.60
CA ASP A 211 9.75 12.57 16.46
C ASP A 211 10.02 12.31 17.95
N ALA A 212 9.57 13.24 18.81
CA ALA A 212 9.62 13.08 20.26
C ALA A 212 8.56 12.09 20.80
N VAL A 213 7.56 11.75 19.99
CA VAL A 213 6.53 10.77 20.31
C VAL A 213 6.91 9.45 19.66
N VAL A 214 7.18 8.43 20.48
CA VAL A 214 7.51 7.08 20.03
C VAL A 214 6.27 6.36 19.50
N HIS A 215 5.16 6.48 20.23
CA HIS A 215 3.89 5.85 19.88
C HIS A 215 2.72 6.72 20.32
N ALA A 216 1.69 6.84 19.46
CA ALA A 216 0.40 7.43 19.81
C ALA A 216 -0.66 6.33 19.96
N GLY A 217 -1.31 6.25 21.13
CA GLY A 217 -2.30 5.22 21.41
C GLY A 217 -3.65 5.47 20.70
N PRO A 218 -4.54 4.46 20.65
CA PRO A 218 -4.39 3.14 21.27
C PRO A 218 -3.46 2.20 20.46
N ARG A 219 -2.49 1.56 21.13
CA ARG A 219 -1.68 0.48 20.53
C ARG A 219 -0.94 -0.36 21.57
N ARG A 220 -0.65 -1.61 21.25
CA ARG A 220 0.31 -2.45 21.99
C ARG A 220 1.67 -2.36 21.33
N HIS A 221 2.75 -2.42 22.09
CA HIS A 221 4.09 -2.37 21.52
C HIS A 221 5.10 -3.23 22.29
N SER A 222 6.20 -3.58 21.61
CA SER A 222 7.44 -4.04 22.21
C SER A 222 8.59 -3.28 21.56
N THR A 223 9.02 -2.21 22.20
CA THR A 223 9.99 -1.25 21.66
C THR A 223 11.35 -1.42 22.30
N LEU A 224 12.39 -1.41 21.48
CA LEU A 224 13.79 -1.35 21.84
C LEU A 224 14.35 0.02 21.44
N VAL A 225 15.02 0.70 22.37
CA VAL A 225 15.85 1.88 22.10
C VAL A 225 17.30 1.48 22.22
N HIS A 226 18.10 1.75 21.20
CA HIS A 226 19.55 1.60 21.21
C HIS A 226 20.21 2.97 21.16
N LEU A 227 21.09 3.26 22.11
CA LEU A 227 21.84 4.50 22.22
C LEU A 227 23.33 4.20 22.07
N LEU A 228 24.04 5.03 21.31
CA LEU A 228 25.49 4.96 21.16
C LEU A 228 26.13 6.21 21.78
N PHE A 229 26.91 6.00 22.83
CA PHE A 229 27.67 7.04 23.50
C PHE A 229 29.10 7.09 22.99
N ALA A 230 29.67 8.29 22.89
CA ALA A 230 31.03 8.49 22.41
C ALA A 230 32.07 7.78 23.30
N ASP A 231 33.17 7.34 22.70
CA ASP A 231 34.29 6.70 23.43
C ASP A 231 34.96 7.63 24.45
N SER A 232 34.76 8.94 24.31
CA SER A 232 35.18 9.95 25.29
C SER A 232 34.32 9.99 26.56
N THR A 233 33.25 9.20 26.64
CA THR A 233 32.41 9.09 27.83
C THR A 233 33.18 8.46 28.98
N HIS A 234 33.09 9.05 30.18
CA HIS A 234 33.74 8.53 31.38
C HIS A 234 33.36 7.05 31.63
N GLU A 235 34.34 6.20 31.98
CA GLU A 235 34.13 4.75 32.13
C GLU A 235 33.15 4.40 33.25
N GLU A 236 33.13 5.20 34.32
CA GLU A 236 32.16 5.08 35.43
C GLU A 236 30.86 5.86 35.19
N ALA A 237 30.63 6.40 33.99
CA ALA A 237 29.37 7.10 33.69
C ALA A 237 28.19 6.13 33.85
N ARG A 238 27.21 6.50 34.67
CA ARG A 238 25.96 5.76 34.81
C ARG A 238 24.96 6.24 33.76
N ILE A 239 24.52 5.36 32.89
CA ILE A 239 23.56 5.64 31.83
C ILE A 239 22.21 5.07 32.24
N GLU A 240 21.19 5.92 32.25
CA GLU A 240 19.86 5.59 32.72
C GLU A 240 18.84 5.95 31.64
N GLY A 241 17.95 5.04 31.29
CA GLY A 241 16.92 5.24 30.28
C GLY A 241 15.55 4.82 30.80
N ARG A 242 14.50 5.51 30.35
CA ARG A 242 13.11 5.20 30.76
C ARG A 242 12.08 5.62 29.73
N PHE A 243 11.06 4.78 29.60
CA PHE A 243 9.85 5.05 28.83
C PHE A 243 8.78 5.69 29.72
N TYR A 244 7.95 6.56 29.15
CA TYR A 244 6.87 7.21 29.87
C TYR A 244 5.72 7.65 28.99
N LEU A 245 4.55 7.81 29.61
CA LEU A 245 3.34 8.27 28.95
C LEU A 245 3.09 9.74 29.27
N THR A 246 2.67 10.50 28.27
CA THR A 246 2.09 11.85 28.42
C THR A 246 0.68 11.86 27.84
N ASP A 247 -0.12 12.89 28.14
CA ASP A 247 -1.27 13.23 27.28
C ASP A 247 -0.82 13.74 25.90
N THR A 248 -1.78 14.00 25.01
CA THR A 248 -1.52 14.46 23.64
C THR A 248 -0.84 15.84 23.56
N ALA A 249 -0.97 16.65 24.61
CA ALA A 249 -0.30 17.94 24.74
C ALA A 249 1.12 17.82 25.34
N GLY A 250 1.59 16.59 25.64
CA GLY A 250 2.91 16.35 26.23
C GLY A 250 2.98 16.60 27.74
N ARG A 251 1.84 16.68 28.44
CA ARG A 251 1.76 16.93 29.89
C ARG A 251 1.44 15.66 30.66
N ASN A 252 1.44 15.78 32.00
CA ASN A 252 1.06 14.72 32.94
C ASN A 252 1.84 13.40 32.76
N PRO A 253 3.18 13.44 32.91
CA PRO A 253 4.03 12.27 32.74
C PRO A 253 3.69 11.17 33.76
N SER A 254 3.68 9.91 33.30
CA SER A 254 3.53 8.75 34.19
C SER A 254 4.75 8.56 35.11
N ALA A 255 4.58 7.78 36.17
CA ALA A 255 5.72 7.29 36.95
C ALA A 255 6.62 6.40 36.06
N TYR A 256 7.93 6.44 36.31
CA TYR A 256 8.92 5.84 35.43
C TYR A 256 9.67 4.70 36.13
N LEU A 257 9.86 3.58 35.43
CA LEU A 257 10.84 2.56 35.82
C LEU A 257 12.10 2.78 34.99
N THR A 258 13.24 2.92 35.67
CA THR A 258 14.52 3.22 35.05
C THR A 258 15.34 1.95 34.88
N VAL A 259 15.92 1.78 33.69
CA VAL A 259 16.94 0.76 33.42
C VAL A 259 18.30 1.45 33.40
N THR A 260 19.31 0.80 33.99
CA THR A 260 20.65 1.37 34.20
C THR A 260 21.72 0.53 33.50
N GLY A 261 22.64 1.21 32.81
CA GLY A 261 23.90 0.68 32.28
C GLY A 261 25.08 1.54 32.75
N GLN A 262 26.30 1.14 32.39
CA GLN A 262 27.53 1.81 32.80
C GLN A 262 28.51 1.94 31.62
N GLY A 263 29.19 3.08 31.54
CA GLY A 263 30.31 3.32 30.63
C GLY A 263 29.93 3.75 29.20
N PRO A 264 30.94 3.87 28.31
CA PRO A 264 30.77 4.24 26.91
C PRO A 264 30.07 3.14 26.08
N GLY A 265 29.87 3.40 24.79
CA GLY A 265 29.41 2.40 23.83
C GLY A 265 27.89 2.26 23.72
N GLY A 266 27.45 1.07 23.32
CA GLY A 266 26.04 0.76 23.01
C GLY A 266 25.23 0.39 24.24
N HIS A 267 24.11 1.07 24.45
CA HIS A 267 23.16 0.80 25.54
C HIS A 267 21.77 0.50 24.96
N GLN A 268 21.08 -0.50 25.51
CA GLN A 268 19.77 -0.95 25.03
C GLN A 268 18.70 -0.85 26.12
N PHE A 269 17.53 -0.34 25.76
CA PHE A 269 16.38 -0.15 26.66
C PHE A 269 15.13 -0.71 26.02
N GLN A 270 14.47 -1.68 26.66
CA GLN A 270 13.29 -2.33 26.11
C GLN A 270 12.06 -2.07 26.98
N CYS A 271 10.90 -1.87 26.34
CA CYS A 271 9.61 -1.80 26.99
C CYS A 271 8.54 -2.48 26.14
N SER A 272 7.76 -3.38 26.75
CA SER A 272 6.58 -3.97 26.14
C SER A 272 5.35 -3.62 26.98
N ALA A 273 4.43 -2.83 26.43
CA ALA A 273 3.27 -2.31 27.15
C ALA A 273 2.16 -1.90 26.18
N ASP A 274 1.00 -1.52 26.73
CA ASP A 274 -0.07 -0.87 25.99
C ASP A 274 0.03 0.67 26.14
N VAL A 275 -0.13 1.39 25.04
CA VAL A 275 -0.31 2.85 25.00
C VAL A 275 -1.81 3.14 24.92
N PRO A 276 -2.44 3.68 25.98
CA PRO A 276 -3.88 3.94 25.96
C PRO A 276 -4.29 5.00 24.94
N SER A 277 -5.57 4.99 24.53
CA SER A 277 -6.15 6.06 23.70
C SER A 277 -5.93 7.43 24.35
N GLY A 278 -5.54 8.43 23.54
CA GLY A 278 -5.23 9.78 24.01
C GLY A 278 -3.93 9.93 24.80
N ARG A 279 -3.06 8.91 24.81
CA ARG A 279 -1.72 8.95 25.42
C ARG A 279 -0.63 8.81 24.37
N HIS A 280 0.51 9.44 24.65
CA HIS A 280 1.73 9.33 23.85
C HIS A 280 2.85 8.68 24.67
N LEU A 281 3.50 7.66 24.12
CA LEU A 281 4.73 7.09 24.65
C LEU A 281 5.92 7.94 24.21
N ARG A 282 6.84 8.16 25.14
CA ARG A 282 8.08 8.91 24.95
C ARG A 282 9.23 8.19 25.64
N PHE A 283 10.45 8.57 25.28
CA PHE A 283 11.67 8.06 25.90
C PHE A 283 12.58 9.21 26.33
N GLU A 284 13.23 9.04 27.48
CA GLU A 284 14.26 9.95 27.94
C GLU A 284 15.44 9.21 28.54
N VAL A 285 16.59 9.89 28.51
CA VAL A 285 17.87 9.38 28.97
C VAL A 285 18.51 10.35 29.96
N ARG A 286 19.29 9.81 30.88
CA ARG A 286 20.17 10.54 31.78
C ARG A 286 21.52 9.86 31.80
N ALA A 287 22.59 10.63 31.60
CA ALA A 287 23.94 10.18 31.86
C ALA A 287 24.44 10.88 33.14
N THR A 288 25.06 10.16 34.06
CA THR A 288 25.64 10.71 35.30
C THR A 288 27.10 10.32 35.37
N THR A 289 27.99 11.31 35.23
CA THR A 289 29.44 11.16 35.33
C THR A 289 29.92 11.56 36.74
N PRO A 290 30.93 10.88 37.31
CA PRO A 290 31.46 11.23 38.65
C PRO A 290 32.04 12.65 38.72
N ASP A 291 32.63 13.13 37.62
CA ASP A 291 33.27 14.44 37.51
C ASP A 291 32.32 15.56 37.06
N GLY A 292 31.05 15.25 36.80
CA GLY A 292 30.04 16.20 36.33
C GLY A 292 30.18 16.61 34.86
N SER A 293 31.11 16.01 34.10
CA SER A 293 31.29 16.28 32.67
C SER A 293 30.06 15.92 31.84
N SER A 294 29.83 16.66 30.74
CA SER A 294 28.77 16.31 29.80
C SER A 294 29.16 15.11 28.96
N VAL A 295 28.15 14.35 28.54
CA VAL A 295 28.32 13.12 27.75
C VAL A 295 27.76 13.34 26.35
N GLN A 296 28.46 12.87 25.32
CA GLN A 296 28.00 12.98 23.94
C GLN A 296 27.26 11.71 23.51
N LEU A 297 25.96 11.85 23.18
CA LEU A 297 25.17 10.82 22.52
C LEU A 297 25.31 10.98 21.01
N LEU A 298 25.85 9.97 20.33
CA LEU A 298 26.17 10.02 18.90
C LEU A 298 25.02 9.53 18.02
N HIS A 299 24.43 8.40 18.40
CA HIS A 299 23.39 7.76 17.60
C HIS A 299 22.30 7.23 18.50
N ARG A 300 21.06 7.30 18.02
CA ARG A 300 19.91 6.68 18.68
C ARG A 300 19.02 6.01 17.65
N VAL A 301 18.66 4.77 17.94
CA VAL A 301 17.75 3.94 17.14
C VAL A 301 16.60 3.52 18.01
N LEU A 302 15.44 3.44 17.40
CA LEU A 302 14.26 2.86 17.99
C LEU A 302 13.73 1.81 17.04
N SER A 303 13.52 0.60 17.54
CA SER A 303 12.99 -0.50 16.75
C SER A 303 12.03 -1.38 17.53
N GLY A 304 11.20 -2.12 16.81
CA GLY A 304 10.42 -3.20 17.41
C GLY A 304 8.96 -3.24 16.96
N PRO A 305 8.29 -4.37 17.22
CA PRO A 305 6.92 -4.59 16.80
C PRO A 305 5.90 -3.76 17.58
N TYR A 306 4.83 -3.33 16.91
CA TYR A 306 3.64 -2.75 17.53
C TYR A 306 2.36 -3.16 16.80
N TRP A 307 1.25 -3.22 17.52
CA TRP A 307 -0.07 -3.66 17.03
C TRP A 307 -1.08 -2.54 17.24
N ALA A 308 -1.92 -2.27 16.23
CA ALA A 308 -3.10 -1.44 16.42
C ALA A 308 -4.08 -2.18 17.36
N VAL A 309 -4.67 -1.46 18.32
CA VAL A 309 -5.62 -1.99 19.31
C VAL A 309 -6.93 -1.24 19.22
#